data_AF-A0A2P6FPM9-F1
#
_entry.id   AF-A0A2P6FPM9-F1
#
_cell.length_a   1.000
_cell.length_b   1.000
_cell.length_c   1.000
_cell.angle_alpha   90.00
_cell.angle_beta   90.00
_cell.angle_gamma   90.00
#
_symmetry.space_group_name_H-M   'P 1'
#
loop_
_entity.id
_entity.type
_entity.pdbx_description
1 polymer ?
#
loop_
_entity_poly.entity_id
_entity_poly.type
_entity_poly.pdbx_seq_one_letter_code
_entity_poly.pdbx_strand_id
1 'polypeptide(L)'
;MEIQKVCLSFFLFLVPLGGCATNDAKPLSEAEIENICKKKKLEASKPMTNVSLATGSEGPKYEIGITMSSDFIAGRDPEEVYKDCKLSLS
;
A
#
# COMPACT_ATOMS: atom_id res chain seq x y z
N MET A 1 25.34 -14.78 -13.17
CA MET A 1 24.96 -13.50 -13.83
C MET A 1 24.81 -13.77 -15.31
N GLU A 2 23.66 -14.29 -15.77
CA GLU A 2 23.41 -14.76 -17.15
C GLU A 2 21.91 -14.62 -17.51
N ILE A 3 21.30 -13.44 -17.29
CA ILE A 3 19.85 -13.21 -17.60
C ILE A 3 19.66 -12.06 -18.61
N GLN A 4 20.75 -11.40 -19.04
CA GLN A 4 20.70 -10.25 -19.96
C GLN A 4 20.52 -10.63 -21.45
N LYS A 5 20.41 -11.91 -21.79
CA LYS A 5 20.49 -12.38 -23.20
C LYS A 5 19.16 -12.68 -23.88
N VAL A 6 18.02 -12.52 -23.20
CA VAL A 6 16.70 -12.95 -23.73
C VAL A 6 16.00 -11.85 -24.54
N CYS A 7 16.42 -10.59 -24.46
CA CYS A 7 15.73 -9.48 -25.15
C CYS A 7 15.95 -9.39 -26.66
N LEU A 8 16.86 -10.15 -27.28
CA LEU A 8 17.24 -9.90 -28.68
C LEU A 8 16.85 -10.96 -29.72
N SER A 9 16.06 -11.98 -29.38
CA SER A 9 15.76 -13.04 -30.36
C SER A 9 14.39 -13.72 -30.29
N PHE A 10 13.36 -13.03 -29.81
CA PHE A 10 11.99 -13.45 -30.10
C PHE A 10 11.23 -12.31 -30.79
N PHE A 11 11.61 -12.13 -32.05
CA PHE A 11 10.89 -11.36 -33.06
C PHE A 11 9.52 -12.00 -33.30
N LEU A 12 8.51 -11.17 -33.60
CA LEU A 12 7.15 -11.53 -34.05
C LEU A 12 6.18 -12.05 -32.98
N PHE A 13 5.65 -11.13 -32.16
CA PHE A 13 4.19 -11.07 -32.02
C PHE A 13 3.75 -9.61 -31.86
N LEU A 14 2.96 -9.17 -32.83
CA LEU A 14 2.44 -7.83 -33.01
C LEU A 14 1.29 -7.59 -32.02
N VAL A 15 1.51 -6.84 -30.94
CA VAL A 15 0.44 -6.18 -30.17
C VAL A 15 0.94 -4.79 -29.74
N PRO A 16 0.48 -3.70 -30.39
CA PRO A 16 0.74 -2.35 -29.96
C PRO A 16 -0.47 -1.82 -29.17
N LEU A 17 -0.54 -2.12 -27.87
CA LEU A 17 -1.22 -1.28 -26.88
C LEU A 17 -0.28 -1.27 -25.68
N GLY A 18 0.60 -0.30 -25.51
CA GLY A 18 0.28 1.12 -25.44
C GLY A 18 0.46 1.54 -23.98
N GLY A 19 1.68 1.98 -23.65
CA GLY A 19 1.97 2.73 -22.42
C GLY A 19 2.40 1.91 -21.21
N CYS A 20 3.71 1.65 -21.08
CA CYS A 20 4.32 1.80 -19.75
C CYS A 20 4.19 3.28 -19.41
N ALA A 21 3.09 3.67 -18.76
CA ALA A 21 2.97 4.98 -18.17
C ALA A 21 4.07 5.07 -17.09
N THR A 22 5.16 5.75 -17.42
CA THR A 22 6.11 6.24 -16.44
C THR A 22 5.36 7.30 -15.65
N ASN A 23 4.65 6.86 -14.61
CA ASN A 23 4.10 7.76 -13.61
C ASN A 23 5.31 8.39 -12.94
N ASP A 24 5.67 9.62 -13.33
CA ASP A 24 6.59 10.44 -12.57
C ASP A 24 6.04 10.52 -11.14
N ALA A 25 6.76 9.94 -10.19
CA ALA A 25 6.35 9.91 -8.80
C ALA A 25 6.38 11.35 -8.27
N LYS A 26 5.22 12.01 -8.27
CA LYS A 26 5.07 13.32 -7.64
C LYS A 26 5.43 13.17 -6.15
N PRO A 27 6.31 14.01 -5.60
CA PRO A 27 6.60 13.99 -4.18
C PRO A 27 5.33 14.29 -3.38
N LEU A 28 5.18 13.58 -2.26
CA LEU A 28 4.08 13.78 -1.33
C LEU A 28 4.14 15.19 -0.74
N SER A 29 3.00 15.85 -0.59
CA SER A 29 2.91 17.08 0.19
C SER A 29 3.06 16.79 1.69
N GLU A 30 3.49 17.80 2.47
CA GLU A 30 3.60 17.66 3.93
C GLU A 30 2.28 17.21 4.57
N ALA A 31 1.14 17.70 4.07
CA ALA A 31 -0.18 17.31 4.55
C ALA A 31 -0.50 15.82 4.30
N GLU A 32 -0.06 15.28 3.15
CA GLU A 32 -0.22 13.86 2.85
C GLU A 32 0.66 12.99 3.76
N ILE A 33 1.92 13.41 3.98
CA ILE A 33 2.84 12.73 4.89
C ILE A 33 2.25 12.70 6.31
N GLU A 34 1.75 13.83 6.80
CA GLU A 34 1.13 13.89 8.11
C GLU A 34 -0.08 12.96 8.25
N ASN A 35 -0.94 12.91 7.24
CA ASN A 35 -2.12 12.03 7.25
C ASN A 35 -1.72 10.56 7.28
N ILE A 36 -0.73 10.17 6.48
CA ILE A 36 -0.20 8.79 6.46
C ILE A 36 0.37 8.43 7.83
N CYS A 37 1.18 9.32 8.42
CA CYS A 37 1.82 9.02 9.70
C CYS A 37 0.83 9.04 10.87
N LYS A 38 -0.17 9.94 10.87
CA LYS A 38 -1.26 9.92 11.85
C LYS A 38 -2.04 8.61 11.80
N LYS A 39 -2.28 8.07 10.59
CA LYS A 39 -2.92 6.76 10.41
C LYS A 39 -2.06 5.63 11.01
N LYS A 40 -0.76 5.58 10.70
CA LYS A 40 0.16 4.57 11.27
C LYS A 40 0.22 4.62 12.79
N LYS A 41 0.24 5.83 13.38
CA LYS A 41 0.16 6.04 14.83
C LYS A 41 -1.11 5.41 15.43
N LEU A 42 -2.26 5.64 14.80
CA LEU A 42 -3.53 5.05 15.26
C LEU A 42 -3.50 3.52 15.17
N GLU A 43 -2.98 2.97 14.07
CA GLU A 43 -2.84 1.52 13.84
C GLU A 43 -1.87 0.87 14.83
N ALA A 44 -0.87 1.59 15.34
CA ALA A 44 0.05 1.13 16.38
C ALA A 44 -0.57 1.17 17.78
N SER A 45 -1.61 1.99 17.99
CA SER A 45 -2.27 2.17 19.29
C SER A 45 -3.36 1.15 19.56
N LYS A 46 -4.01 0.61 18.51
CA LYS A 46 -5.12 -0.34 18.64
C LYS A 46 -5.32 -1.20 17.39
N PRO A 47 -5.96 -2.38 17.52
CA PRO A 47 -6.46 -3.13 16.39
C PRO A 47 -7.51 -2.35 15.60
N MET A 48 -7.55 -2.57 14.30
CA MET A 48 -8.52 -2.00 13.38
C MET A 48 -9.59 -3.03 13.05
N THR A 49 -10.84 -2.60 13.04
CA THR A 49 -11.99 -3.42 12.62
C THR A 49 -12.47 -2.93 11.27
N ASN A 50 -12.58 -3.84 10.30
CA ASN A 50 -13.11 -3.58 8.98
C ASN A 50 -14.47 -4.28 8.86
N VAL A 51 -15.46 -3.57 8.32
CA VAL A 51 -16.78 -4.13 8.02
C VAL A 51 -17.05 -3.84 6.55
N SER A 52 -17.27 -4.89 5.78
CA SER A 52 -17.55 -4.82 4.36
C SER A 52 -18.96 -5.34 4.08
N LEU A 53 -19.69 -4.60 3.27
CA LEU A 53 -21.01 -4.97 2.77
C LEU A 53 -21.00 -4.84 1.25
N ALA A 54 -21.36 -5.91 0.57
CA ALA A 54 -21.52 -5.95 -0.88
C ALA A 54 -22.87 -6.56 -1.26
N THR A 55 -23.43 -6.15 -2.40
CA THR A 55 -24.68 -6.71 -2.95
C THR A 55 -24.44 -7.10 -4.39
N GLY A 56 -24.81 -8.33 -4.76
CA GLY A 56 -24.70 -8.84 -6.13
C GLY A 56 -25.89 -9.69 -6.55
N SER A 57 -25.82 -10.28 -7.74
CA SER A 57 -26.85 -11.19 -8.28
C SER A 57 -27.08 -12.43 -7.42
N GLU A 58 -26.10 -12.81 -6.61
CA GLU A 58 -26.16 -13.91 -5.65
C GLU A 58 -26.74 -13.50 -4.28
N GLY A 59 -27.16 -12.23 -4.13
CA GLY A 59 -27.61 -11.65 -2.87
C GLY A 59 -26.55 -10.82 -2.15
N PRO A 60 -26.84 -10.39 -0.90
CA PRO A 60 -25.92 -9.59 -0.11
C PRO A 60 -24.81 -10.46 0.52
N LYS A 61 -23.59 -9.91 0.59
CA LYS A 61 -22.40 -10.48 1.23
C LYS A 61 -21.89 -9.52 2.31
N TYR A 62 -21.56 -10.08 3.47
CA TYR A 62 -21.07 -9.33 4.64
C TYR A 62 -19.75 -9.94 5.10
N GLU A 63 -18.76 -9.10 5.42
CA GLU A 63 -17.48 -9.54 5.97
C GLU A 63 -17.06 -8.63 7.13
N ILE A 64 -16.58 -9.23 8.22
CA ILE A 64 -16.00 -8.53 9.36
C ILE A 64 -14.58 -9.01 9.53
N GLY A 65 -13.62 -8.08 9.46
CA GLY A 65 -12.19 -8.35 9.60
C GLY A 65 -11.60 -7.59 10.77
N ILE A 66 -10.67 -8.22 11.49
CA ILE A 66 -9.81 -7.52 12.46
C ILE A 66 -8.40 -7.51 11.88
N THR A 67 -7.78 -6.35 11.84
CA THR A 67 -6.42 -6.15 11.34
C THR A 67 -5.58 -5.50 12.42
N MET A 68 -4.37 -5.98 12.61
CA MET A 68 -3.41 -5.45 13.59
C MET A 68 -2.15 -5.05 12.84
N SER A 69 -1.60 -3.89 13.18
CA SER A 69 -0.30 -3.50 12.65
C SER A 69 0.81 -4.30 13.33
N SER A 70 1.94 -4.47 12.64
CA SER A 70 3.15 -5.04 13.25
C SER A 70 3.62 -4.22 14.45
N ASP A 71 3.50 -2.89 14.38
CA ASP A 71 3.87 -1.99 15.47
C ASP A 71 3.00 -2.21 16.72
N PHE A 72 1.69 -2.45 16.54
CA PHE A 72 0.78 -2.80 17.64
C PHE A 72 1.14 -4.15 18.26
N ILE A 73 1.38 -5.17 17.44
CA ILE A 73 1.76 -6.51 17.93
C ILE A 73 3.11 -6.46 18.67
N ALA A 74 4.03 -5.64 18.20
CA ALA A 74 5.33 -5.42 18.82
C ALA A 74 5.28 -4.50 20.06
N GLY A 75 4.11 -3.91 20.38
CA GLY A 75 3.95 -2.99 21.52
C GLY A 75 4.77 -1.71 21.39
N ARG A 76 5.01 -1.22 20.17
CA ARG A 76 5.78 0.00 19.94
C ARG A 76 5.02 1.23 20.41
N ASP A 77 5.76 2.23 20.87
CA ASP A 77 5.19 3.52 21.23
C ASP A 77 4.60 4.22 19.99
N PRO A 78 3.32 4.63 20.00
CA PRO A 78 2.69 5.26 18.84
C PRO A 78 3.30 6.60 18.42
N GLU A 79 3.87 7.39 19.35
CA GLU A 79 4.54 8.65 19.01
C GLU A 79 5.88 8.41 18.33
N GLU A 80 6.60 7.36 18.73
CA GLU A 80 7.81 6.91 18.04
C GLU A 80 7.52 6.47 16.61
N VAL A 81 6.49 5.64 16.42
CA VAL A 81 6.03 5.21 15.07
C VAL A 81 5.68 6.41 14.18
N TYR A 82 5.03 7.44 14.73
CA TYR A 82 4.72 8.66 14.00
C TYR A 82 5.98 9.41 13.53
N LYS A 83 6.95 9.58 14.43
CA LYS A 83 8.22 10.27 14.13
C LYS A 83 9.01 9.52 13.07
N ASP A 84 9.15 8.21 13.21
CA ASP A 84 9.86 7.37 12.25
C ASP A 84 9.20 7.41 10.87
N CYS A 85 7.86 7.37 10.83
CA CYS A 85 7.12 7.53 9.59
C CYS A 85 7.43 8.87 8.91
N LYS A 86 7.41 9.98 9.65
CA LYS A 86 7.73 11.30 9.09
C LYS A 86 9.16 11.35 8.54
N LEU A 87 10.12 10.78 9.26
CA LEU A 87 11.52 10.72 8.81
C LEU A 87 11.68 9.87 7.54
N SER A 88 10.88 8.81 7.39
CA SER A 88 10.96 7.92 6.22
C SER A 88 10.33 8.49 4.94
N LEU A 89 9.41 9.45 5.07
CA LEU A 89 8.63 10.02 3.96
C LEU A 89 9.00 11.46 3.63
N SER A 90 9.82 12.10 4.46
CA SER A 90 10.40 13.43 4.22
C SER A 90 11.60 13.36 3.29
#